data_AF-A0A654U6L9-F1
#
_entry.id   AF-A0A654U6L9-F1
#
_cell.length_a   1.000
_cell.length_b   1.000
_cell.length_c   1.000
_cell.angle_alpha   90.00
_cell.angle_beta   90.00
_cell.angle_gamma   90.00
#
_symmetry.space_group_name_H-M   'P 1'
#
loop_
_entity.id
_entity.type
_entity.pdbx_description
1 polymer ?
#
loop_
_entity_poly.entity_id
_entity_poly.type
_entity_poly.pdbx_seq_one_letter_code
_entity_poly.pdbx_strand_id
1 'polypeptide(L)'
;MVQALPKSERSELAIELATEAGADAFLAWQAARCVANWDGARVDKGLRRWRAVVRSAARQSRRARIPPVDGVLSTPMLVQRVREEVAAGAAVLVLHEEATERIVDIAAAQAGSLMLVVGPEGGIAPDELAALTDAGAVAVRLGPTVLRTSTAAAVALGAVGVLTSRWDASASDCEYCDVTRR
;
A
#
# COMPACT_ATOMS: atom_id res chain seq x y z
N MET A 1 -2.36 -2.00 -0.27
CA MET A 1 -1.28 -1.30 -0.99
C MET A 1 -1.70 -1.09 -2.43
N VAL A 2 -1.73 0.14 -2.92
CA VAL A 2 -1.85 0.46 -4.34
C VAL A 2 -0.46 0.82 -4.84
N GLN A 3 0.00 0.15 -5.89
CA GLN A 3 1.33 0.33 -6.45
C GLN A 3 1.20 0.64 -7.94
N ALA A 4 1.61 1.85 -8.33
CA ALA A 4 1.75 2.18 -9.74
C ALA A 4 2.80 1.29 -10.39
N LEU A 5 2.52 0.80 -11.61
CA LEU A 5 3.38 -0.09 -12.37
C LEU A 5 4.74 0.58 -12.66
N PRO A 6 5.84 0.17 -11.98
CA PRO A 6 7.16 0.72 -12.23
C PRO A 6 7.89 -0.14 -13.28
N LYS A 7 9.14 0.22 -13.62
CA LYS A 7 9.94 -0.54 -14.60
C LYS A 7 10.26 -1.95 -14.05
N SER A 8 9.98 -2.98 -14.87
CA SER A 8 9.92 -4.43 -14.53
C SER A 8 10.61 -4.90 -13.25
N GLU A 9 11.95 -4.86 -13.16
CA GLU A 9 12.68 -5.45 -12.02
C GLU A 9 12.42 -4.73 -10.69
N ARG A 10 12.22 -3.41 -10.73
CA ARG A 10 11.91 -2.63 -9.52
C ARG A 10 10.50 -2.88 -9.02
N SER A 11 9.61 -3.34 -9.90
CA SER A 11 8.24 -3.68 -9.53
C SER A 11 8.18 -4.90 -8.63
N GLU A 12 8.97 -5.92 -8.94
CA GLU A 12 9.01 -7.15 -8.16
C GLU A 12 9.61 -6.87 -6.78
N LEU A 13 10.68 -6.09 -6.71
CA LEU A 13 11.28 -5.69 -5.43
C LEU A 13 10.31 -4.89 -4.55
N ALA A 14 9.54 -3.96 -5.12
CA ALA A 14 8.54 -3.19 -4.35
C ALA A 14 7.49 -4.11 -3.71
N ILE A 15 7.00 -5.08 -4.49
CA ILE A 15 5.99 -6.05 -4.06
C ILE A 15 6.56 -7.04 -3.04
N GLU A 16 7.80 -7.50 -3.23
CA GLU A 16 8.53 -8.34 -2.28
C GLU A 16 8.69 -7.64 -0.93
N LEU A 17 9.32 -6.47 -0.91
CA LEU A 17 9.56 -5.69 0.31
C LEU A 17 8.26 -5.32 1.03
N ALA A 18 7.22 -4.93 0.30
CA ALA A 18 5.92 -4.65 0.89
C ALA A 18 5.24 -5.90 1.46
N THR A 19 5.43 -7.07 0.83
CA THR A 19 4.92 -8.34 1.35
C THR A 19 5.61 -8.70 2.67
N GLU A 20 6.93 -8.53 2.73
CA GLU A 20 7.74 -8.76 3.92
C GLU A 20 7.38 -7.78 5.05
N ALA A 21 7.15 -6.51 4.71
CA ALA A 21 6.74 -5.46 5.64
C ALA A 21 5.28 -5.58 6.12
N GLY A 22 4.54 -6.61 5.68
CA GLY A 22 3.22 -6.93 6.22
C GLY A 22 2.04 -6.30 5.49
N ALA A 23 2.17 -5.95 4.20
CA ALA A 23 1.03 -5.54 3.37
C ALA A 23 -0.04 -6.65 3.30
N ASP A 24 -1.32 -6.32 3.43
CA ASP A 24 -2.39 -7.33 3.44
C ASP A 24 -2.98 -7.62 2.05
N ALA A 25 -2.89 -6.68 1.11
CA ALA A 25 -3.37 -6.81 -0.26
C ALA A 25 -2.67 -5.83 -1.20
N PHE A 26 -2.65 -6.15 -2.50
CA PHE A 26 -2.04 -5.34 -3.55
C PHE A 26 -3.03 -5.02 -4.67
N LEU A 27 -3.02 -3.76 -5.11
CA LEU A 27 -3.71 -3.27 -6.30
C LEU A 27 -2.67 -2.66 -7.25
N ALA A 28 -2.55 -3.21 -8.45
CA ALA A 28 -1.74 -2.64 -9.51
C ALA A 28 -2.47 -1.44 -10.14
N TRP A 29 -1.75 -0.34 -10.35
CA TRP A 29 -2.30 0.89 -10.93
C TRP A 29 -1.49 1.34 -12.15
N GLN A 30 -2.18 1.65 -13.26
CA GLN A 30 -1.62 2.31 -14.43
C GLN A 30 -1.79 3.82 -14.28
N ALA A 31 -0.77 4.48 -13.74
CA ALA A 31 -0.71 5.93 -13.62
C ALA A 31 -0.30 6.59 -14.96
N ALA A 32 -0.57 7.89 -15.11
CA ALA A 32 -0.27 8.65 -16.32
C ALA A 32 1.24 8.65 -16.68
N ARG A 33 2.10 8.66 -15.65
CA ARG A 33 3.57 8.68 -15.82
C ARG A 33 4.23 7.30 -15.68
N CYS A 34 3.44 6.23 -15.74
CA CYS A 34 3.99 4.88 -15.83
C CYS A 34 4.66 4.67 -17.20
N VAL A 35 5.93 4.26 -17.18
CA VAL A 35 6.67 3.92 -18.41
C VAL A 35 6.22 2.56 -18.97
N ALA A 36 5.83 1.64 -18.08
CA ALA A 36 5.25 0.37 -18.48
C ALA A 36 3.76 0.55 -18.76
N ASN A 37 3.30 0.07 -19.90
CA ASN A 37 1.87 -0.06 -20.20
C ASN A 37 1.54 -1.55 -20.29
N TRP A 38 0.63 -2.03 -19.43
CA TRP A 38 0.14 -3.40 -19.48
C TRP A 38 -1.21 -3.41 -20.19
N ASP A 39 -1.24 -3.99 -21.39
CA ASP A 39 -2.43 -4.15 -22.21
C ASP A 39 -2.70 -5.63 -22.55
N GLY A 40 -3.99 -5.99 -22.64
CA GLY A 40 -4.44 -7.33 -23.00
C GLY A 40 -3.72 -8.45 -22.24
N ALA A 41 -3.06 -9.35 -22.98
CA ALA A 41 -2.35 -10.50 -22.41
C ALA A 41 -1.18 -10.13 -21.47
N ARG A 42 -0.64 -8.90 -21.55
CA ARG A 42 0.44 -8.45 -20.67
C ARG A 42 -0.04 -8.21 -19.25
N VAL A 43 -1.29 -7.77 -19.07
CA VAL A 43 -1.91 -7.59 -17.74
C VAL A 43 -1.88 -8.89 -16.96
N ASP A 44 -2.43 -9.96 -17.54
CA ASP A 44 -2.49 -11.26 -16.89
C ASP A 44 -1.11 -11.84 -16.61
N LYS A 45 -0.16 -11.67 -17.54
CA LYS A 45 1.22 -12.12 -17.34
C LYS A 45 1.89 -11.37 -16.19
N GLY A 46 1.73 -10.05 -16.13
CA GLY A 46 2.28 -9.20 -15.07
C GLY A 46 1.68 -9.54 -13.71
N LEU A 47 0.35 -9.65 -13.62
CA LEU A 47 -0.32 -10.04 -12.38
C LEU A 47 0.06 -11.45 -11.92
N ARG A 48 0.17 -12.43 -12.84
CA ARG A 48 0.68 -13.77 -12.49
C ARG A 48 2.10 -13.70 -11.94
N ARG A 49 2.96 -12.86 -12.50
CA ARG A 49 4.33 -12.65 -12.01
C ARG A 49 4.33 -12.06 -10.60
N TRP A 50 3.57 -10.99 -10.35
CA TRP A 50 3.44 -10.40 -9.02
C TRP A 50 2.88 -11.38 -8.00
N ARG A 51 1.85 -12.18 -8.35
CA ARG A 51 1.34 -13.25 -7.48
C ARG A 51 2.41 -14.28 -7.13
N ALA A 52 3.30 -14.62 -8.07
CA ALA A 52 4.42 -15.52 -7.80
C ALA A 52 5.45 -14.90 -6.83
N VAL A 53 5.77 -13.61 -7.00
CA VAL A 53 6.64 -12.84 -6.09
C VAL A 53 6.04 -12.79 -4.69
N VAL A 54 4.78 -12.36 -4.56
CA VAL A 54 4.06 -12.32 -3.27
C VAL A 54 4.03 -13.69 -2.60
N ARG A 55 3.76 -14.76 -3.36
CA ARG A 55 3.78 -16.13 -2.81
C ARG A 55 5.17 -16.52 -2.28
N SER A 56 6.22 -16.19 -3.02
CA SER A 56 7.60 -16.46 -2.59
C SER A 56 7.96 -15.70 -1.32
N ALA A 57 7.73 -14.38 -1.31
CA ALA A 57 8.00 -13.50 -0.18
C ALA A 57 7.17 -13.90 1.05
N ALA A 58 5.86 -14.10 0.90
CA ALA A 58 4.99 -14.54 2.00
C ALA A 58 5.46 -15.86 2.63
N ARG A 59 5.95 -16.81 1.82
CA ARG A 59 6.54 -18.06 2.30
C ARG A 59 7.83 -17.82 3.08
N GLN A 60 8.73 -16.98 2.56
CA GLN A 60 10.00 -16.65 3.23
C GLN A 60 9.79 -15.91 4.55
N SER A 61 8.80 -15.01 4.60
CA SER A 61 8.38 -14.29 5.81
C SER A 61 7.49 -15.11 6.75
N ARG A 62 7.21 -16.38 6.44
CA ARG A 62 6.32 -17.28 7.22
C ARG A 62 4.94 -16.69 7.50
N ARG A 63 4.35 -15.98 6.54
CA ARG A 63 3.01 -15.41 6.68
C ARG A 63 1.95 -16.49 6.55
N ALA A 64 1.00 -16.52 7.49
CA ALA A 64 -0.14 -17.44 7.45
C ALA A 64 -1.10 -17.16 6.29
N ARG A 65 -1.16 -15.91 5.81
CA ARG A 65 -2.00 -15.47 4.69
C ARG A 65 -1.13 -14.89 3.59
N ILE A 66 -1.39 -15.31 2.35
CA ILE A 66 -0.75 -14.76 1.14
C ILE A 66 -1.62 -13.57 0.69
N PRO A 67 -1.06 -12.34 0.62
CA PRO A 67 -1.80 -11.18 0.14
C PRO A 67 -2.33 -11.38 -1.29
N PRO A 68 -3.62 -11.06 -1.58
CA PRO A 68 -4.11 -11.05 -2.94
C PRO A 68 -3.44 -9.94 -3.75
N VAL A 69 -3.41 -10.14 -5.08
CA VAL A 69 -2.89 -9.17 -6.05
C VAL A 69 -3.91 -9.03 -7.17
N ASP A 70 -4.47 -7.84 -7.28
CA ASP A 70 -5.52 -7.47 -8.24
C ASP A 70 -5.13 -6.22 -9.04
N GLY A 71 -5.95 -5.88 -10.05
CA GLY A 71 -5.69 -4.80 -11.00
C GLY A 71 -5.72 -5.29 -12.46
N VAL A 72 -5.18 -4.54 -13.42
CA VAL A 72 -4.59 -3.19 -13.29
C VAL A 72 -5.68 -2.13 -13.34
N LEU A 73 -5.74 -1.26 -12.33
CA LEU A 73 -6.69 -0.15 -12.30
C LEU A 73 -6.18 1.02 -13.16
N SER A 74 -7.10 1.68 -13.85
CA SER A 74 -6.86 3.05 -14.38
C SER A 74 -7.07 4.08 -13.26
N THR A 75 -6.59 5.31 -13.45
CA THR A 75 -6.81 6.39 -12.46
C THR A 75 -8.30 6.62 -12.16
N PRO A 76 -9.23 6.66 -13.13
CA PRO A 76 -10.66 6.76 -12.83
C PRO A 76 -11.20 5.60 -11.98
N MET A 77 -10.74 4.37 -12.23
CA MET A 77 -11.14 3.20 -11.42
C MET A 77 -10.55 3.28 -10.00
N LEU A 78 -9.31 3.75 -9.87
CA LEU A 78 -8.69 3.96 -8.56
C LEU A 78 -9.42 5.04 -7.77
N VAL A 79 -9.78 6.17 -8.41
CA VAL A 79 -10.57 7.25 -7.80
C VAL A 79 -11.91 6.72 -7.27
N GLN A 80 -12.61 5.88 -8.03
CA GLN A 80 -13.85 5.25 -7.53
C GLN A 80 -13.59 4.34 -6.33
N ARG A 81 -12.54 3.51 -6.39
CA ARG A 81 -12.14 2.69 -5.24
C ARG A 81 -11.82 3.54 -4.01
N VAL A 82 -11.12 4.65 -4.16
CA VAL A 82 -10.83 5.58 -3.05
C VAL A 82 -12.14 6.08 -2.41
N ARG A 83 -13.13 6.50 -3.22
CA ARG A 83 -14.43 6.93 -2.69
C ARG A 83 -15.13 5.83 -1.90
N GLU A 84 -15.13 4.60 -2.42
CA GLU A 84 -15.72 3.43 -1.76
C GLU A 84 -15.06 3.16 -0.40
N GLU A 85 -13.73 3.16 -0.35
CA GLU A 85 -12.95 2.87 0.86
C GLU A 85 -13.10 3.97 1.91
N VAL A 86 -13.05 5.24 1.51
CA VAL A 86 -13.30 6.38 2.40
C VAL A 86 -14.71 6.33 2.96
N ALA A 87 -15.72 6.04 2.13
CA ALA A 87 -17.11 5.88 2.57
C ALA A 87 -17.28 4.70 3.55
N ALA A 88 -16.45 3.66 3.44
CA ALA A 88 -16.38 2.55 4.38
C ALA A 88 -15.56 2.84 5.65
N GLY A 89 -15.01 4.06 5.80
CA GLY A 89 -14.23 4.49 6.96
C GLY A 89 -12.74 4.14 6.91
N ALA A 90 -12.21 3.81 5.73
CA ALA A 90 -10.77 3.61 5.54
C ALA A 90 -10.03 4.94 5.39
N ALA A 91 -8.81 5.01 5.91
CA ALA A 91 -7.88 6.10 5.62
C ALA A 91 -7.08 5.79 4.34
N VAL A 92 -7.21 6.63 3.31
CA VAL A 92 -6.48 6.48 2.04
C VAL A 92 -5.36 7.52 1.98
N LEU A 93 -4.11 7.06 1.96
CA LEU A 93 -2.92 7.90 2.02
C LEU A 93 -2.12 7.81 0.71
N VAL A 94 -1.92 8.94 0.05
CA VAL A 94 -1.08 9.04 -1.15
C VAL A 94 0.32 9.47 -0.75
N LEU A 95 1.31 8.61 -0.96
CA LEU A 95 2.70 8.94 -0.64
C LEU A 95 3.24 9.89 -1.71
N HIS A 96 3.44 11.16 -1.35
CA HIS A 96 3.85 12.21 -2.27
C HIS A 96 4.98 13.05 -1.67
N GLU A 97 6.04 13.29 -2.44
CA GLU A 97 7.25 13.96 -1.97
C GLU A 97 7.03 15.45 -1.64
N GLU A 98 6.11 16.10 -2.34
CA GLU A 98 5.74 17.51 -2.12
C GLU A 98 4.59 17.71 -1.12
N ALA A 99 4.09 16.63 -0.50
CA ALA A 99 3.03 16.75 0.49
C ALA A 99 3.47 17.59 1.71
N THR A 100 2.55 18.41 2.21
CA THR A 100 2.75 19.22 3.43
C THR A 100 2.42 18.44 4.69
N GLU A 101 1.45 17.53 4.62
CA GLU A 101 1.06 16.69 5.74
C GLU A 101 2.06 15.55 5.95
N ARG A 102 2.40 15.27 7.20
CA ARG A 102 3.30 14.17 7.56
C ARG A 102 2.47 12.95 7.91
N ILE A 103 2.93 11.75 7.55
CA ILE A 103 2.22 10.51 7.88
C ILE A 103 1.96 10.35 9.40
N VAL A 104 2.84 10.90 10.24
CA VAL A 104 2.74 10.83 11.71
C VAL A 104 1.61 11.70 12.29
N ASP A 105 1.15 12.70 11.54
CA ASP A 105 0.11 13.63 11.98
C ASP A 105 -1.30 13.14 11.60
N ILE A 106 -1.38 12.06 10.80
CA ILE A 106 -2.66 11.49 10.40
C ILE A 106 -3.20 10.63 11.54
N ALA A 107 -4.51 10.74 11.78
CA ALA A 107 -5.28 9.89 12.70
C ALA A 107 -5.41 8.43 12.22
N ALA A 108 -4.31 7.83 11.75
CA ALA A 108 -4.22 6.46 11.25
C ALA A 108 -4.67 5.44 12.31
N ALA A 109 -4.43 5.74 13.60
CA ALA A 109 -4.84 4.92 14.73
C ALA A 109 -6.37 4.76 14.87
N GLN A 110 -7.16 5.69 14.31
CA GLN A 110 -8.63 5.66 14.39
C GLN A 110 -9.28 4.93 13.20
N ALA A 111 -8.52 4.65 12.14
CA ALA A 111 -9.04 4.03 10.93
C ALA A 111 -9.09 2.50 11.05
N GLY A 112 -10.25 1.90 10.75
CA GLY A 112 -10.42 0.43 10.72
C GLY A 112 -9.75 -0.25 9.52
N SER A 113 -9.38 0.52 8.50
CA SER A 113 -8.67 0.08 7.30
C SER A 113 -7.76 1.19 6.79
N LEU A 114 -6.64 0.80 6.16
CA LEU A 114 -5.70 1.73 5.53
C LEU A 114 -5.37 1.32 4.10
N MET A 115 -5.37 2.30 3.20
CA MET A 115 -4.91 2.15 1.83
C MET A 115 -3.76 3.12 1.57
N LEU A 116 -2.56 2.58 1.35
CA LEU A 116 -1.41 3.39 0.92
C LEU A 116 -1.29 3.34 -0.61
N VAL A 117 -1.13 4.50 -1.24
CA VAL A 117 -0.97 4.67 -2.70
C VAL A 117 0.44 5.15 -3.01
N VAL A 118 1.14 4.40 -3.86
CA VAL A 118 2.53 4.69 -4.28
C VAL A 118 2.56 4.93 -5.79
N GLY A 119 3.03 6.11 -6.20
CA GLY A 119 3.19 6.48 -7.61
C GLY A 119 4.38 5.83 -8.32
N PRO A 120 4.48 6.00 -9.65
CA PRO A 120 5.58 5.48 -10.45
C PRO A 120 6.85 6.31 -10.26
N GLU A 121 7.97 5.92 -10.87
CA GLU A 121 9.22 6.69 -10.77
C GLU A 121 9.13 8.11 -11.36
N GLY A 122 8.16 8.36 -12.25
CA GLY A 122 7.88 9.70 -12.80
C GLY A 122 7.04 10.60 -11.89
N GLY A 123 6.70 10.13 -10.68
CA GLY A 123 5.78 10.80 -9.77
C GLY A 123 4.32 10.64 -10.19
N ILE A 124 3.42 11.06 -9.31
CA ILE A 124 1.97 11.15 -9.59
C ILE A 124 1.73 12.48 -10.31
N ALA A 125 0.96 12.48 -11.39
CA ALA A 125 0.68 13.74 -12.09
C ALA A 125 -0.25 14.64 -11.25
N PRO A 126 -0.15 15.98 -11.34
CA PRO A 126 -0.94 16.89 -10.50
C PRO A 126 -2.46 16.69 -10.61
N ASP A 127 -2.95 16.36 -11.80
CA ASP A 127 -4.34 16.03 -12.09
C ASP A 127 -4.78 14.70 -11.46
N GLU A 128 -3.91 13.69 -11.45
CA GLU A 128 -4.17 12.43 -10.75
C GLU A 128 -4.19 12.62 -9.23
N LEU A 129 -3.25 13.41 -8.71
CA LEU A 129 -3.19 13.73 -7.28
C LEU A 129 -4.47 14.47 -6.85
N ALA A 130 -4.86 15.50 -7.59
CA ALA A 130 -6.09 16.25 -7.34
C ALA A 130 -7.32 15.34 -7.37
N ALA A 131 -7.43 14.46 -8.36
CA ALA A 131 -8.57 13.54 -8.47
C ALA A 131 -8.64 12.54 -7.30
N LEU A 132 -7.48 12.07 -6.79
CA LEU A 132 -7.41 11.20 -5.62
C LEU A 132 -7.79 11.95 -4.34
N THR A 133 -7.30 13.19 -4.17
CA THR A 133 -7.64 14.00 -2.99
C THR A 133 -9.11 14.43 -2.99
N ASP A 134 -9.68 14.75 -4.15
CA ASP A 134 -11.12 15.04 -4.30
C ASP A 134 -12.02 13.81 -4.05
N ALA A 135 -11.44 12.61 -4.08
CA ALA A 135 -12.10 11.37 -3.67
C ALA A 135 -11.99 11.09 -2.16
N GLY A 136 -11.23 11.91 -1.42
CA GLY A 136 -11.02 11.78 0.02
C GLY A 136 -9.69 11.16 0.43
N ALA A 137 -8.77 10.92 -0.52
CA ALA A 137 -7.41 10.56 -0.15
C ALA A 137 -6.63 11.75 0.42
N VAL A 138 -5.63 11.48 1.25
CA VAL A 138 -4.77 12.50 1.85
C VAL A 138 -3.34 12.31 1.35
N ALA A 139 -2.76 13.36 0.78
CA ALA A 139 -1.37 13.34 0.35
C ALA A 139 -0.45 13.48 1.57
N VAL A 140 0.48 12.54 1.74
CA VAL A 140 1.40 12.51 2.89
C VAL A 140 2.85 12.37 2.49
N ARG A 141 3.72 13.00 3.29
CA ARG A 141 5.16 12.90 3.16
C ARG A 141 5.76 11.92 4.16
N LEU A 142 6.74 11.16 3.70
CA LEU A 142 7.52 10.21 4.49
C LEU A 142 8.90 10.77 4.82
N GLY A 143 8.95 11.58 5.87
CA GLY A 143 10.20 12.20 6.32
C GLY A 143 10.72 13.28 5.36
N PRO A 144 12.00 13.68 5.47
CA PRO A 144 12.59 14.74 4.66
C PRO A 144 13.20 14.25 3.34
N THR A 145 13.34 12.93 3.13
CA THR A 145 14.00 12.35 1.97
C THR A 145 13.00 11.89 0.92
N VAL A 146 13.37 12.02 -0.36
CA VAL A 146 12.59 11.43 -1.45
C VAL A 146 12.82 9.92 -1.46
N LEU A 147 11.79 9.15 -1.09
CA LEU A 147 11.85 7.69 -1.14
C LEU A 147 11.65 7.19 -2.57
N ARG A 148 12.38 6.14 -2.91
CA ARG A 148 12.20 5.46 -4.20
C ARG A 148 10.90 4.66 -4.16
N THR A 149 10.23 4.53 -5.30
CA THR A 149 9.02 3.72 -5.47
C THR A 149 9.16 2.31 -4.88
N SER A 150 10.34 1.69 -4.97
CA SER A 150 10.61 0.37 -4.43
C SER A 150 10.63 0.28 -2.90
N THR A 151 10.99 1.35 -2.20
CA THR A 151 11.12 1.35 -0.73
C THR A 151 10.02 2.12 -0.02
N ALA A 152 9.36 3.06 -0.70
CA ALA A 152 8.30 3.90 -0.13
C ALA A 152 7.21 3.07 0.57
N ALA A 153 6.75 1.99 -0.08
CA ALA A 153 5.75 1.09 0.47
C ALA A 153 6.17 0.44 1.79
N ALA A 154 7.36 -0.17 1.85
CA ALA A 154 7.85 -0.87 3.03
C ALA A 154 8.12 0.09 4.20
N VAL A 155 8.69 1.26 3.92
CA VAL A 155 8.92 2.30 4.94
C VAL A 155 7.59 2.83 5.49
N ALA A 156 6.60 3.07 4.62
CA ALA A 156 5.26 3.49 5.03
C ALA A 156 4.58 2.43 5.88
N LEU A 157 4.66 1.16 5.51
CA LEU A 157 4.10 0.05 6.29
C LEU A 157 4.75 -0.07 7.67
N GLY A 158 6.07 0.15 7.77
CA GLY A 158 6.75 0.22 9.06
C GLY A 158 6.24 1.38 9.93
N ALA A 159 6.08 2.56 9.34
CA ALA A 159 5.53 3.71 10.05
C ALA A 159 4.08 3.47 10.51
N VAL A 160 3.22 2.95 9.62
CA VAL A 160 1.83 2.59 9.95
C VAL A 160 1.78 1.50 11.01
N GLY A 161 2.70 0.53 10.97
CA GLY A 161 2.82 -0.51 11.99
C GLY A 161 2.97 0.06 13.40
N VAL A 162 3.83 1.08 13.55
CA VAL A 162 4.04 1.79 14.84
C VAL A 162 2.87 2.73 15.18
N LEU A 163 2.28 3.39 14.19
CA LEU A 163 1.23 4.39 14.40
C LEU A 163 -0.16 3.78 14.64
N THR A 164 -0.32 2.47 14.48
CA THR A 164 -1.61 1.78 14.58
C THR A 164 -1.48 0.55 15.47
N SER A 165 -2.61 -0.04 15.86
CA SER A 165 -2.63 -1.27 16.64
C SER A 165 -2.08 -2.51 15.92
N ARG A 166 -1.60 -2.38 14.68
CA ARG A 166 -1.03 -3.50 13.90
C ARG A 166 0.19 -4.13 14.56
N TRP A 167 1.01 -3.37 15.27
CA TRP A 167 2.16 -3.89 16.02
C TRP A 167 1.98 -3.86 17.53
N ASP A 168 0.84 -3.37 18.02
CA ASP A 168 0.50 -3.43 19.45
C ASP A 168 0.24 -4.89 19.84
N ALA A 169 1.30 -5.56 20.30
CA ALA A 169 1.29 -6.97 20.68
C ALA A 169 0.45 -7.30 21.94
N SER A 170 -0.38 -6.38 22.45
CA SER A 170 -1.07 -6.51 23.74
C SER A 170 -2.55 -6.87 23.67
N ALA A 171 -3.19 -6.92 22.49
CA ALA A 171 -4.61 -7.23 22.39
C ALA A 171 -4.94 -8.74 22.26
N SER A 172 -3.95 -9.62 22.10
CA SER A 172 -4.18 -11.04 21.78
C SER A 172 -3.68 -12.06 22.84
N ASP A 173 -2.94 -11.63 23.87
CA ASP A 173 -2.27 -12.54 24.81
C ASP A 173 -2.78 -12.48 26.27
N CYS A 174 -3.93 -11.85 26.53
CA CYS A 174 -4.46 -11.69 27.90
C CYS A 174 -5.84 -12.34 28.15
N GLU A 175 -6.14 -13.46 27.49
CA GLU A 175 -7.35 -14.25 27.82
C GLU A 175 -7.04 -15.69 28.29
N TYR A 176 -5.76 -16.05 28.49
CA TYR A 176 -5.38 -17.41 28.91
C TYR A 176 -4.44 -17.52 30.12
N CYS A 177 -4.10 -16.43 30.81
CA CYS A 177 -3.19 -16.47 31.96
C CYS A 177 -3.85 -16.44 33.36
N ASP A 178 -5.18 -16.52 33.47
CA ASP A 178 -5.87 -16.40 34.78
C ASP A 178 -6.64 -17.66 35.22
N VAL A 179 -6.08 -18.86 35.00
CA VAL A 179 -6.69 -20.14 35.47
C VAL A 179 -5.76 -21.00 36.34
N THR A 180 -4.58 -20.52 36.74
CA THR A 180 -3.65 -21.34 37.59
C THR A 180 -3.06 -20.62 38.81
N ARG A 181 -3.64 -19.51 39.27
CA ARG A 181 -3.32 -18.96 40.61
C ARG A 181 -4.54 -19.00 41.53
N ARG A 182 -4.94 -20.20 41.95
CA ARG A 182 -5.58 -20.46 43.24
C ARG A 182 -5.12 -21.80 43.78
#